data_AF-A0A2G2LQ74-F1
#
_entry.id   AF-A0A2G2LQ74-F1
#
_cell.length_a   1.000
_cell.length_b   1.000
_cell.length_c   1.000
_cell.angle_alpha   90.00
_cell.angle_beta   90.00
_cell.angle_gamma   90.00
#
_symmetry.space_group_name_H-M   'P 1'
#
loop_
_entity.id
_entity.type
_entity.pdbx_description
1 polymer ?
#
loop_
_entity_poly.entity_id
_entity_poly.type
_entity_poly.pdbx_seq_one_letter_code
_entity_poly.pdbx_strand_id
1 'polypeptide(L)'
;MQAILHTPGFVFSFVFVFTLIVFVHEMGHFLAARMLGAKVDVFSIGFGKRLFQRTDRYGTLWQVSLFPIGGYVKFAGDAGAASTPDAKAIEEAQADGETGIFHLLPVWRRAIIVAAGPLMNFFFAIVIFAILLMSFGTRTIPARIDSVESGSPAAEAGFMADDLILKADGRQVNSFSDVAAIVSIAANEPVRFVVERLGETVTLVAVPGLIEQTDVLGNTLRIGYLGIRASTDVVERRHYGPASAIAAGTSRTWNSISDQLKFMGRLVRGRGSVDMLGGPLRIFAYTGAVGTAPAPDAQSAPMSLAMRIVNLINLAALLSVAIGLVNLLPVPVLDGGHLLYYAFEAATGKPLSDNMQLAGFKVGLALILSLMVFATFNDLRYFGLFESISRLFS
;
A
#
# COMPACT_ATOMS: atom_id res chain seq x y z
N MET A 1 24.13 -7.39 -9.06
CA MET A 1 23.79 -6.95 -7.68
C MET A 1 24.55 -5.70 -7.22
N GLN A 2 25.88 -5.59 -7.43
CA GLN A 2 26.71 -4.49 -6.89
C GLN A 2 26.57 -3.10 -7.55
N ALA A 3 25.88 -2.95 -8.70
CA ALA A 3 25.70 -1.63 -9.33
C ALA A 3 24.30 -0.99 -9.09
N ILE A 4 23.29 -1.80 -8.76
CA ILE A 4 21.88 -1.39 -8.77
C ILE A 4 21.47 -0.72 -7.44
N LEU A 5 22.11 -1.09 -6.32
CA LEU A 5 21.81 -0.56 -4.99
C LEU A 5 22.62 0.69 -4.61
N HIS A 6 23.57 1.11 -5.44
CA HIS A 6 24.52 2.18 -5.13
C HIS A 6 24.27 3.49 -5.87
N THR A 7 23.25 3.57 -6.73
CA THR A 7 22.92 4.82 -7.41
C THR A 7 22.21 5.76 -6.43
N PRO A 8 22.66 7.02 -6.24
CA PRO A 8 21.98 8.02 -5.41
C PRO A 8 20.49 8.17 -5.72
N GLY A 9 20.08 7.88 -6.96
CA GLY A 9 18.68 7.85 -7.40
C GLY A 9 17.80 6.83 -6.68
N PHE A 10 18.31 5.65 -6.31
CA PHE A 10 17.53 4.63 -5.58
C PHE A 10 17.19 5.12 -4.18
N VAL A 11 18.21 5.60 -3.46
CA VAL A 11 18.08 6.15 -2.11
C VAL A 11 17.13 7.36 -2.12
N PHE A 12 17.32 8.30 -3.05
CA PHE A 12 16.44 9.45 -3.18
C PHE A 12 15.00 9.04 -3.43
N SER A 13 14.76 8.11 -4.37
CA SER A 13 13.42 7.64 -4.72
C SER A 13 12.72 6.99 -3.52
N PHE A 14 13.44 6.13 -2.79
CA PHE A 14 12.92 5.48 -1.60
C PHE A 14 12.58 6.50 -0.50
N VAL A 15 13.53 7.38 -0.16
CA VAL A 15 13.31 8.41 0.87
C VAL A 15 12.16 9.33 0.48
N PHE A 16 12.06 9.75 -0.79
CA PHE A 16 10.97 10.59 -1.28
C PHE A 16 9.60 9.93 -1.10
N VAL A 17 9.42 8.71 -1.62
CA VAL A 17 8.15 8.00 -1.56
C VAL A 17 7.78 7.67 -0.12
N PHE A 18 8.73 7.15 0.66
CA PHE A 18 8.48 6.75 2.03
C PHE A 18 8.14 7.94 2.94
N THR A 19 8.90 9.04 2.82
CA THR A 19 8.63 10.28 3.57
C THR A 19 7.24 10.85 3.22
N LEU A 20 6.88 10.83 1.93
CA LEU A 20 5.58 11.33 1.48
C LEU A 20 4.43 10.54 2.08
N ILE A 21 4.49 9.21 2.05
CA ILE A 21 3.39 8.36 2.56
C ILE A 21 3.25 8.50 4.08
N VAL A 22 4.37 8.44 4.80
CA VAL A 22 4.38 8.63 6.26
C VAL A 22 3.82 9.99 6.62
N PHE A 23 4.29 11.06 5.95
CA PHE A 23 3.80 12.40 6.21
C PHE A 23 2.29 12.51 6.03
N VAL A 24 1.74 11.95 4.96
CA VAL A 24 0.29 11.94 4.69
C VAL A 24 -0.46 11.19 5.80
N HIS A 25 0.07 10.07 6.25
CA HIS A 25 -0.50 9.28 7.33
C HIS A 25 -0.53 10.06 8.66
N GLU A 26 0.63 10.58 9.10
CA GLU A 26 0.73 11.38 10.32
C GLU A 26 -0.15 12.65 10.24
N MET A 27 -0.22 13.26 9.06
CA MET A 27 -1.09 14.42 8.83
C MET A 27 -2.57 14.08 9.06
N GLY A 28 -2.99 12.84 8.78
CA GLY A 28 -4.33 12.36 9.09
C GLY A 28 -4.65 12.43 10.59
N HIS A 29 -3.80 11.83 11.42
CA HIS A 29 -3.94 11.90 12.88
C HIS A 29 -3.91 13.35 13.38
N PHE A 30 -2.95 14.13 12.89
CA PHE A 30 -2.74 15.52 13.28
C PHE A 30 -3.94 16.43 12.98
N LEU A 31 -4.47 16.37 11.76
CA LEU A 31 -5.62 17.18 11.35
C LEU A 31 -6.87 16.79 12.14
N ALA A 32 -7.13 15.49 12.30
CA ALA A 32 -8.27 15.02 13.09
C ALA A 32 -8.16 15.41 14.56
N ALA A 33 -6.97 15.32 15.15
CA ALA A 33 -6.70 15.75 16.51
C ALA A 33 -7.03 17.23 16.71
N ARG A 34 -6.54 18.10 15.81
CA ARG A 34 -6.86 19.53 15.85
C ARG A 34 -8.34 19.82 15.69
N MET A 35 -9.01 19.13 14.77
CA MET A 35 -10.45 19.30 14.54
C MET A 35 -11.29 18.85 15.74
N LEU A 36 -10.84 17.86 16.51
CA LEU A 36 -11.56 17.29 17.65
C LEU A 36 -11.12 17.84 19.02
N GLY A 37 -10.23 18.83 19.01
CA GLY A 37 -9.75 19.54 20.19
C GLY A 37 -8.74 18.75 21.03
N ALA A 38 -8.02 17.80 20.42
CA ALA A 38 -6.88 17.14 21.05
C ALA A 38 -5.62 18.00 20.89
N LYS A 39 -4.86 18.17 21.98
CA LYS A 39 -3.60 18.92 21.97
C LYS A 39 -2.48 18.03 21.41
N VAL A 40 -1.74 18.58 20.45
CA VAL A 40 -0.60 17.92 19.81
C VAL A 40 0.68 18.65 20.19
N ASP A 41 1.59 17.95 20.87
CA ASP A 41 2.85 18.49 21.33
C ASP A 41 3.92 18.45 20.23
N VAL A 42 4.00 17.34 19.49
CA VAL A 42 5.04 17.12 18.48
C VAL A 42 4.44 16.52 17.21
N PHE A 43 4.81 17.08 16.06
CA PHE A 43 4.67 16.45 14.76
C PHE A 43 6.06 16.18 14.21
N SER A 44 6.42 14.90 14.04
CA SER A 44 7.75 14.50 13.60
C SER A 44 7.73 13.75 12.28
N ILE A 45 8.56 14.19 11.34
CA ILE A 45 8.95 13.39 10.19
C ILE A 45 10.32 12.77 10.51
N GLY A 46 10.36 11.46 10.61
CA GLY A 46 11.54 10.70 10.99
C GLY A 46 11.79 10.61 12.50
N PHE A 47 12.86 9.91 12.86
CA PHE A 47 13.32 9.66 14.23
C PHE A 47 14.76 10.12 14.46
N GLY A 48 15.16 10.21 15.73
CA GLY A 48 16.52 10.49 16.16
C GLY A 48 16.83 11.99 16.29
N LYS A 49 18.06 12.38 15.92
CA LYS A 49 18.54 13.76 16.04
C LYS A 49 17.70 14.70 15.16
N ARG A 50 17.17 15.77 15.76
CA ARG A 50 16.42 16.82 15.07
C ARG A 50 17.36 17.61 14.15
N LEU A 51 17.01 17.69 12.86
CA LEU A 51 17.72 18.50 11.87
C LEU A 51 17.12 19.91 11.80
N PHE A 52 15.79 19.97 11.78
CA PHE A 52 15.03 21.21 11.76
C PHE A 52 13.88 21.11 12.75
N GLN A 53 13.59 22.21 13.44
CA GLN A 53 12.44 22.29 14.34
C GLN A 53 11.80 23.69 14.27
N ARG A 54 10.49 23.74 14.37
CA ARG A 54 9.72 24.99 14.42
C ARG A 54 8.44 24.78 15.23
N THR A 55 8.21 25.64 16.23
CA THR A 55 6.94 25.65 16.94
C THR A 55 5.94 26.52 16.20
N ASP A 56 4.72 26.04 16.02
CA ASP A 56 3.65 26.82 15.42
C ASP A 56 2.85 27.63 16.44
N ARG A 57 1.88 28.43 15.96
CA ARG A 57 1.04 29.29 16.81
C ARG A 57 0.17 28.55 17.81
N TYR A 58 0.01 27.23 17.63
CA TYR A 58 -0.79 26.37 18.50
C TYR A 58 0.07 25.61 19.51
N GLY A 59 1.38 25.88 19.55
CA GLY A 59 2.31 25.23 20.47
C GLY A 59 2.84 23.88 19.98
N THR A 60 2.46 23.42 18.77
CA THR A 60 2.98 22.16 18.24
C THR A 60 4.41 22.33 17.72
N LEU A 61 5.32 21.48 18.19
CA LEU A 61 6.68 21.38 17.68
C LEU A 61 6.70 20.54 16.40
N TRP A 62 6.90 21.21 15.26
CA TRP A 62 7.18 20.55 14.00
C TRP A 62 8.67 20.22 13.92
N GLN A 63 9.02 18.98 13.63
CA GLN A 63 10.42 18.57 13.50
C GLN A 63 10.66 17.64 12.32
N VAL A 64 11.82 17.78 11.70
CA VAL A 64 12.37 16.82 10.73
C VAL A 64 13.63 16.22 11.35
N SER A 65 13.68 14.90 11.44
CA SER A 65 14.74 14.16 12.11
C SER A 65 15.63 13.40 11.12
N LEU A 66 16.84 13.04 11.56
CA LEU A 66 17.88 12.44 10.72
C LEU A 66 17.44 11.16 10.00
N PHE A 67 16.70 10.27 10.67
CA PHE A 67 16.29 9.00 10.10
C PHE A 67 14.88 9.12 9.52
N PRO A 68 14.69 9.15 8.19
CA PRO A 68 13.36 9.29 7.56
C PRO A 68 12.57 7.97 7.57
N ILE A 69 12.81 7.09 8.55
CA ILE A 69 12.20 5.76 8.66
C ILE A 69 11.00 5.82 9.61
N GLY A 70 10.08 6.71 9.30
CA GLY A 70 8.74 6.79 9.89
C GLY A 70 8.43 8.21 10.33
N GLY A 71 7.41 8.35 11.15
CA GLY A 71 6.92 9.61 11.68
C GLY A 71 6.11 9.33 12.91
N TYR A 72 5.73 10.38 13.63
CA TYR A 72 4.78 10.26 14.72
C TYR A 72 4.13 11.60 15.03
N VAL A 73 2.89 11.52 15.53
CA VAL A 73 2.19 12.61 16.21
C VAL A 73 2.16 12.30 17.70
N LYS A 74 2.83 13.13 18.51
CA LYS A 74 2.80 13.01 19.97
C LYS A 74 1.67 13.87 20.53
N PHE A 75 0.73 13.26 21.24
CA PHE A 75 -0.35 13.98 21.92
C PHE A 75 0.03 14.37 23.34
N ALA A 76 -0.64 15.40 23.87
CA ALA A 76 -0.51 15.75 25.28
C ALA A 76 -0.95 14.56 26.17
N GLY A 77 -0.08 14.18 27.11
CA GLY A 77 -0.24 13.01 27.97
C GLY A 77 0.40 11.71 27.45
N ASP A 78 1.06 11.73 26.29
CA ASP A 78 1.83 10.58 25.79
C ASP A 78 3.24 10.48 26.39
N ALA A 79 3.66 9.26 26.75
CA ALA A 79 5.03 8.98 27.17
C ALA A 79 6.05 9.12 26.03
N GLY A 80 5.63 8.90 24.78
CA GLY A 80 6.51 8.84 23.62
C GLY A 80 5.78 8.68 22.29
N ALA A 81 6.50 8.24 21.26
CA ALA A 81 6.00 8.15 19.88
C ALA A 81 4.97 7.02 19.63
N ALA A 82 4.81 6.08 20.57
CA ALA A 82 3.89 4.95 20.46
C ALA A 82 2.53 5.23 21.13
N SER A 83 2.21 6.49 21.44
CA SER A 83 0.98 6.93 22.12
C SER A 83 0.58 6.09 23.34
N THR A 84 1.55 5.66 24.13
CA THR A 84 1.33 5.02 25.42
C THR A 84 1.04 6.09 26.47
N PRO A 85 -0.02 5.93 27.30
CA PRO A 85 -0.35 6.91 28.33
C PRO A 85 0.78 7.01 29.36
N ASP A 86 1.14 8.23 29.72
CA ASP A 86 2.02 8.53 30.85
C ASP A 86 1.19 9.13 31.97
N ALA A 87 0.94 8.34 33.03
CA ALA A 87 0.12 8.77 34.16
C ALA A 87 0.66 10.06 34.79
N LYS A 88 1.98 10.24 34.85
CA LYS A 88 2.58 11.46 35.40
C LYS A 88 2.37 12.64 34.46
N ALA A 89 2.61 12.45 33.16
CA ALA A 89 2.40 13.54 32.19
C ALA A 89 0.92 13.94 32.09
N ILE A 90 -0.01 13.00 32.27
CA ILE A 90 -1.45 13.28 32.32
C ILE A 90 -1.78 14.08 33.58
N GLU A 91 -1.29 13.67 34.75
CA GLU A 91 -1.49 14.40 36.01
C GLU A 91 -0.88 15.81 35.96
N GLU A 92 0.35 15.95 35.42
CA GLU A 92 1.03 17.23 35.22
C GLU A 92 0.25 18.14 34.25
N ALA A 93 -0.17 17.61 33.09
CA ALA A 93 -0.97 18.36 32.13
C ALA A 93 -2.32 18.79 32.72
N GLN A 94 -2.97 17.95 33.53
CA GLN A 94 -4.19 18.33 34.24
C GLN A 94 -3.94 19.41 35.30
N ALA A 95 -2.84 19.32 36.04
CA ALA A 95 -2.47 20.29 37.06
C ALA A 95 -2.13 21.67 36.45
N ASP A 96 -1.51 21.69 35.27
CA ASP A 96 -1.20 22.90 34.50
C ASP A 96 -2.44 23.50 33.79
N GLY A 97 -3.61 22.89 33.96
CA GLY A 97 -4.87 23.33 33.35
C GLY A 97 -4.96 23.05 31.85
N GLU A 98 -4.15 22.13 31.34
CA GLU A 98 -4.17 21.78 29.92
C GLU A 98 -5.46 21.06 29.55
N THR A 99 -6.14 21.59 28.52
CA THR A 99 -7.33 20.97 27.95
C THR A 99 -6.97 20.18 26.69
N GLY A 100 -7.72 19.12 26.40
CA GLY A 100 -7.54 18.34 25.17
C GLY A 100 -6.51 17.21 25.27
N ILE A 101 -6.23 16.72 26.48
CA ILE A 101 -5.40 15.53 26.72
C ILE A 101 -6.05 14.33 26.03
N PHE A 102 -5.31 13.71 25.11
CA PHE A 102 -5.86 12.69 24.20
C PHE A 102 -6.50 11.52 24.95
N HIS A 103 -5.82 10.98 25.96
CA HIS A 103 -6.28 9.84 26.76
C HIS A 103 -7.55 10.13 27.56
N LEU A 104 -7.89 11.39 27.81
CA LEU A 104 -9.09 11.80 28.53
C LEU A 104 -10.28 12.10 27.61
N LEU A 105 -10.07 12.12 26.30
CA LEU A 105 -11.15 12.36 25.34
C LEU A 105 -12.13 11.18 25.30
N PRO A 106 -13.42 11.42 24.98
CA PRO A 106 -14.36 10.34 24.72
C PRO A 106 -13.83 9.35 23.68
N VAL A 107 -14.14 8.07 23.87
CA VAL A 107 -13.69 6.94 23.02
C VAL A 107 -13.88 7.23 21.53
N TRP A 108 -15.03 7.78 21.14
CA TRP A 108 -15.33 8.08 19.73
C TRP A 108 -14.37 9.12 19.14
N ARG A 109 -13.92 10.11 19.93
CA ARG A 109 -12.93 11.11 19.46
C ARG A 109 -11.58 10.45 19.25
N ARG A 110 -11.12 9.66 20.23
CA ARG A 110 -9.85 8.91 20.12
C ARG A 110 -9.88 7.97 18.92
N ALA A 111 -10.99 7.26 18.71
CA ALA A 111 -11.18 6.36 17.58
C ALA A 111 -11.13 7.10 16.24
N ILE A 112 -11.77 8.27 16.09
CA ILE A 112 -11.68 9.06 14.85
C ILE A 112 -10.25 9.55 14.61
N ILE A 113 -9.55 10.05 15.65
CA ILE A 113 -8.17 10.53 15.53
C ILE A 113 -7.25 9.40 15.07
N VAL A 114 -7.36 8.21 15.67
CA VAL A 114 -6.57 7.04 15.27
C VAL A 114 -6.95 6.53 13.89
N ALA A 115 -8.24 6.46 13.54
CA ALA A 115 -8.64 6.03 12.20
C ALA A 115 -8.26 7.04 11.10
N ALA A 116 -8.08 8.32 11.44
CA ALA A 116 -7.82 9.37 10.47
C ALA A 116 -6.48 9.18 9.72
N GLY A 117 -5.45 8.64 10.36
CA GLY A 117 -4.16 8.37 9.70
C GLY A 117 -4.31 7.39 8.52
N PRO A 118 -4.80 6.16 8.74
CA PRO A 118 -5.05 5.21 7.68
C PRO A 118 -6.08 5.69 6.63
N LEU A 119 -7.14 6.38 7.06
CA LEU A 119 -8.13 6.93 6.12
C LEU A 119 -7.55 8.02 5.23
N MET A 120 -6.61 8.83 5.74
CA MET A 120 -5.92 9.85 4.96
C MET A 120 -5.06 9.23 3.84
N ASN A 121 -4.51 8.03 4.06
CA ASN A 121 -3.79 7.31 3.01
C ASN A 121 -4.72 6.91 1.84
N PHE A 122 -5.92 6.39 2.13
CA PHE A 122 -6.88 6.09 1.07
C PHE A 122 -7.35 7.34 0.35
N PHE A 123 -7.63 8.42 1.10
CA PHE A 123 -8.00 9.72 0.53
C PHE A 123 -6.90 10.25 -0.40
N PHE A 124 -5.65 10.24 0.06
CA PHE A 124 -4.48 10.64 -0.73
C PHE A 124 -4.36 9.81 -2.02
N ALA A 125 -4.50 8.49 -1.94
CA ALA A 125 -4.45 7.63 -3.12
C ALA A 125 -5.57 7.98 -4.14
N ILE A 126 -6.80 8.20 -3.67
CA ILE A 126 -7.93 8.61 -4.52
C ILE A 126 -7.62 9.94 -5.23
N VAL A 127 -7.13 10.94 -4.49
CA VAL A 127 -6.79 12.26 -5.03
C VAL A 127 -5.68 12.14 -6.06
N ILE A 128 -4.60 11.41 -5.77
CA ILE A 128 -3.49 11.22 -6.71
C ILE A 128 -3.96 10.47 -7.96
N PHE A 129 -4.69 9.37 -7.83
CA PHE A 129 -5.21 8.65 -9.00
C PHE A 129 -6.14 9.55 -9.83
N ALA A 130 -7.02 10.32 -9.20
CA ALA A 130 -7.91 11.24 -9.91
C ALA A 130 -7.11 12.32 -10.68
N ILE A 131 -6.11 12.93 -10.04
CA ILE A 131 -5.23 13.92 -10.69
C ILE A 131 -4.52 13.28 -11.88
N LEU A 132 -3.91 12.12 -11.71
CA LEU A 132 -3.19 11.43 -12.79
C LEU A 132 -4.13 11.06 -13.95
N LEU A 133 -5.32 10.54 -13.66
CA LEU A 133 -6.32 10.20 -14.67
C LEU A 133 -6.85 11.44 -15.40
N MET A 134 -7.01 12.56 -14.71
CA MET A 134 -7.45 13.82 -15.32
C MET A 134 -6.33 14.42 -16.19
N SER A 135 -5.08 14.38 -15.74
CA SER A 135 -3.94 14.96 -16.45
C SER A 135 -3.49 14.14 -17.66
N PHE A 136 -3.46 12.80 -17.53
CA PHE A 136 -2.87 11.92 -18.54
C PHE A 136 -3.89 11.02 -19.24
N GLY A 137 -5.12 10.93 -18.74
CA GLY A 137 -6.11 9.97 -19.22
C GLY A 137 -5.66 8.53 -18.96
N THR A 138 -6.29 7.59 -19.66
CA THR A 138 -5.79 6.22 -19.78
C THR A 138 -5.62 5.85 -21.24
N ARG A 139 -4.53 5.11 -21.53
CA ARG A 139 -4.38 4.33 -22.75
C ARG A 139 -4.70 2.89 -22.39
N THR A 140 -5.86 2.40 -22.78
CA THR A 140 -6.32 1.06 -22.45
C THR A 140 -6.33 0.21 -23.70
N ILE A 141 -5.69 -0.95 -23.61
CA ILE A 141 -5.93 -2.03 -24.56
C ILE A 141 -7.23 -2.69 -24.09
N PRO A 142 -8.30 -2.71 -24.91
CA PRO A 142 -9.53 -3.40 -24.57
C PRO A 142 -9.25 -4.84 -24.16
N ALA A 143 -10.07 -5.40 -23.26
CA ALA A 143 -9.93 -6.78 -22.83
C ALA A 143 -10.47 -7.78 -23.88
N ARG A 144 -10.20 -7.50 -25.16
CA ARG A 144 -10.55 -8.37 -26.29
C ARG A 144 -9.41 -9.36 -26.50
N ILE A 145 -9.76 -10.64 -26.52
CA ILE A 145 -8.83 -11.72 -26.75
C ILE A 145 -8.49 -11.74 -28.25
N ASP A 146 -7.21 -11.59 -28.57
CA ASP A 146 -6.70 -11.78 -29.92
C ASP A 146 -6.51 -13.27 -30.22
N SER A 147 -5.80 -13.95 -29.33
CA SER A 147 -5.50 -15.37 -29.45
C SER A 147 -5.47 -16.07 -28.10
N VAL A 148 -5.85 -17.34 -28.12
CA VAL A 148 -5.81 -18.25 -26.97
C VAL A 148 -4.73 -19.29 -27.22
N GLU A 149 -3.82 -19.46 -26.27
CA GLU A 149 -2.72 -20.43 -26.42
C GLU A 149 -3.25 -21.86 -26.27
N SER A 150 -2.85 -22.75 -27.19
CA SER A 150 -3.26 -24.16 -27.17
C SER A 150 -2.77 -24.86 -25.90
N GLY A 151 -3.68 -25.59 -25.24
CA GLY A 151 -3.37 -26.28 -23.97
C GLY A 151 -3.22 -25.36 -22.76
N SER A 152 -3.62 -24.08 -22.89
CA SER A 152 -3.66 -23.15 -21.76
C SER A 152 -4.93 -23.31 -20.91
N PRO A 153 -4.94 -22.80 -19.66
CA PRO A 153 -6.15 -22.74 -18.84
C PRO A 153 -7.32 -22.01 -19.50
N ALA A 154 -7.05 -21.02 -20.35
CA ALA A 154 -8.09 -20.35 -21.15
C ALA A 154 -8.71 -21.29 -22.19
N ALA A 155 -7.88 -22.07 -22.89
CA ALA A 155 -8.37 -23.03 -23.87
C ALA A 155 -9.25 -24.10 -23.19
N GLU A 156 -8.83 -24.61 -22.03
CA GLU A 156 -9.59 -25.58 -21.23
C GLU A 156 -10.93 -25.00 -20.73
N ALA A 157 -10.94 -23.72 -20.36
CA ALA A 157 -12.16 -23.02 -19.92
C ALA A 157 -13.07 -22.59 -21.09
N GLY A 158 -12.65 -22.80 -22.33
CA GLY A 158 -13.45 -22.52 -23.52
C GLY A 158 -13.47 -21.06 -23.96
N PHE A 159 -12.45 -20.27 -23.62
CA PHE A 159 -12.25 -18.94 -24.21
C PHE A 159 -11.97 -19.05 -25.72
N MET A 160 -12.38 -18.04 -26.46
CA MET A 160 -12.19 -17.96 -27.91
C MET A 160 -11.56 -16.62 -28.28
N ALA A 161 -10.96 -16.56 -29.48
CA ALA A 161 -10.59 -15.30 -30.09
C ALA A 161 -11.83 -14.40 -30.25
N ASP A 162 -11.62 -13.09 -30.20
CA ASP A 162 -12.62 -12.03 -30.20
C ASP A 162 -13.55 -11.91 -28.98
N ASP A 163 -13.47 -12.84 -28.02
CA ASP A 163 -14.16 -12.67 -26.73
C ASP A 163 -13.74 -11.34 -26.07
N LEU A 164 -14.73 -10.54 -25.67
CA LEU A 164 -14.49 -9.32 -24.89
C LEU A 164 -14.79 -9.60 -23.42
N ILE A 165 -13.76 -9.57 -22.57
CA ILE A 165 -13.92 -9.83 -21.13
C ILE A 165 -14.55 -8.60 -20.47
N LEU A 166 -15.79 -8.75 -20.00
CA LEU A 166 -16.57 -7.70 -19.34
C LEU A 166 -16.39 -7.67 -17.82
N LYS A 167 -16.30 -8.85 -17.19
CA LYS A 167 -16.10 -9.00 -15.74
C LYS A 167 -15.23 -10.20 -15.40
N ALA A 168 -14.51 -10.11 -14.29
CA ALA A 168 -13.80 -11.22 -13.67
C ALA A 168 -14.02 -11.17 -12.15
N ASP A 169 -14.51 -12.26 -11.54
CA ASP A 169 -14.89 -12.35 -10.13
C ASP A 169 -15.80 -11.21 -9.65
N GLY A 170 -16.78 -10.85 -10.48
CA GLY A 170 -17.74 -9.78 -10.21
C GLY A 170 -17.18 -8.36 -10.37
N ARG A 171 -15.87 -8.19 -10.60
CA ARG A 171 -15.22 -6.91 -10.89
C ARG A 171 -15.35 -6.59 -12.37
N GLN A 172 -15.70 -5.34 -12.69
CA GLN A 172 -15.75 -4.86 -14.06
C GLN A 172 -14.32 -4.75 -14.63
N VAL A 173 -14.14 -5.30 -15.83
CA VAL A 173 -12.89 -5.27 -16.59
C VAL A 173 -13.04 -4.17 -17.64
N ASN A 174 -12.13 -3.20 -17.61
CA ASN A 174 -12.13 -2.10 -18.60
C ASN A 174 -10.93 -2.21 -19.55
N SER A 175 -9.94 -3.02 -19.20
CA SER A 175 -8.71 -3.18 -19.97
C SER A 175 -8.14 -4.57 -19.80
N PHE A 176 -7.30 -4.99 -20.76
CA PHE A 176 -6.58 -6.24 -20.66
C PHE A 176 -5.65 -6.28 -19.43
N SER A 177 -5.10 -5.13 -19.02
CA SER A 177 -4.30 -5.00 -17.80
C SER A 177 -5.08 -5.33 -16.53
N ASP A 178 -6.39 -5.06 -16.49
CA ASP A 178 -7.24 -5.47 -15.36
C ASP A 178 -7.33 -7.00 -15.27
N VAL A 179 -7.45 -7.68 -16.42
CA VAL A 179 -7.45 -9.14 -16.50
C VAL A 179 -6.13 -9.70 -15.98
N ALA A 180 -5.00 -9.17 -16.46
CA ALA A 180 -3.68 -9.58 -16.00
C ALA A 180 -3.47 -9.37 -14.49
N ALA A 181 -3.96 -8.26 -13.92
CA ALA A 181 -3.89 -8.01 -12.48
C ALA A 181 -4.71 -9.04 -11.67
N ILE A 182 -5.91 -9.39 -12.13
CA ILE A 182 -6.78 -10.37 -11.46
C ILE A 182 -6.18 -11.79 -11.59
N VAL A 183 -5.70 -12.16 -12.77
CA VAL A 183 -5.14 -13.47 -13.08
C VAL A 183 -3.81 -13.72 -12.39
N SER A 184 -2.86 -12.77 -12.42
CA SER A 184 -1.54 -12.88 -11.75
C SER A 184 -1.68 -13.19 -10.26
N ILE A 185 -2.74 -12.60 -9.71
CA ILE A 185 -3.43 -12.88 -8.48
C ILE A 185 -3.70 -14.33 -8.11
N ALA A 186 -4.44 -14.99 -9.00
CA ALA A 186 -5.41 -16.05 -8.71
C ALA A 186 -4.97 -17.43 -9.20
N ALA A 187 -3.66 -17.67 -9.18
CA ALA A 187 -3.09 -18.97 -9.54
C ALA A 187 -3.74 -20.12 -8.75
N ASN A 188 -4.11 -21.19 -9.47
CA ASN A 188 -4.74 -22.41 -8.95
C ASN A 188 -6.10 -22.22 -8.27
N GLU A 189 -6.77 -21.08 -8.46
CA GLU A 189 -8.13 -20.85 -7.96
C GLU A 189 -9.10 -20.55 -9.13
N PRO A 190 -10.35 -21.03 -9.08
CA PRO A 190 -11.32 -20.74 -10.12
C PRO A 190 -11.69 -19.26 -10.10
N VAL A 191 -11.53 -18.61 -11.25
CA VAL A 191 -11.97 -17.24 -11.50
C VAL A 191 -13.16 -17.28 -12.44
N ARG A 192 -14.24 -16.60 -12.06
CA ARG A 192 -15.46 -16.52 -12.88
C ARG A 192 -15.38 -15.32 -13.81
N PHE A 193 -15.32 -15.57 -15.10
CA PHE A 193 -15.32 -14.57 -16.16
C PHE A 193 -16.70 -14.41 -16.77
N VAL A 194 -17.03 -13.18 -17.13
CA VAL A 194 -18.18 -12.84 -17.96
C VAL A 194 -17.62 -12.21 -19.22
N VAL A 195 -17.84 -12.86 -20.36
CA VAL A 195 -17.35 -12.42 -21.67
C VAL A 195 -18.52 -12.12 -22.59
N GLU A 196 -18.32 -11.19 -23.51
CA GLU A 196 -19.19 -10.96 -24.65
C GLU A 196 -18.63 -11.72 -25.85
N ARG A 197 -19.42 -12.65 -26.39
CA ARG A 197 -19.09 -13.48 -27.55
C ARG A 197 -20.21 -13.32 -28.57
N LEU A 198 -19.88 -12.79 -29.75
CA LEU A 198 -20.85 -12.56 -30.83
C LEU A 198 -22.10 -11.76 -30.37
N GLY A 199 -21.92 -10.82 -29.43
CA GLY A 199 -23.01 -10.01 -28.86
C GLY A 199 -23.81 -10.68 -27.73
N GLU A 200 -23.52 -11.94 -27.39
CA GLU A 200 -24.13 -12.62 -26.25
C GLU A 200 -23.19 -12.65 -25.04
N THR A 201 -23.77 -12.62 -23.83
CA THR A 201 -23.00 -12.73 -22.60
C THR A 201 -22.81 -14.19 -22.20
N VAL A 202 -21.58 -14.67 -22.20
CA VAL A 202 -21.20 -16.02 -21.79
C VAL A 202 -20.45 -15.95 -20.45
N THR A 203 -20.78 -16.85 -19.53
CA THR A 203 -20.04 -17.00 -18.27
C THR A 203 -19.09 -18.19 -18.38
N LEU A 204 -17.81 -17.95 -18.16
CA LEU A 204 -16.75 -18.97 -18.17
C LEU A 204 -16.12 -19.05 -16.79
N VAL A 205 -15.63 -20.22 -16.40
CA VAL A 205 -14.85 -20.41 -15.17
C VAL A 205 -13.52 -21.01 -15.57
N ALA A 206 -12.44 -20.32 -15.23
CA ALA A 206 -11.09 -20.78 -15.53
C ALA A 206 -10.23 -20.81 -14.28
N VAL A 207 -9.30 -21.75 -14.22
CA VAL A 207 -8.36 -21.88 -13.12
C VAL A 207 -6.99 -21.47 -13.64
N PRO A 208 -6.50 -20.24 -13.38
CA PRO A 208 -5.18 -19.81 -13.85
C PRO A 208 -4.07 -20.78 -13.40
N GLY A 209 -3.16 -21.09 -14.30
CA GLY A 209 -1.96 -21.86 -14.01
C GLY A 209 -0.87 -20.98 -13.37
N LEU A 210 0.31 -21.55 -13.12
CA LEU A 210 1.50 -20.81 -12.70
C LEU A 210 2.50 -20.73 -13.86
N ILE A 211 3.05 -19.54 -14.09
CA ILE A 211 4.18 -19.32 -14.99
C ILE A 211 5.28 -18.54 -14.28
N GLU A 212 6.51 -18.75 -14.72
CA GLU A 212 7.65 -17.93 -14.34
C GLU A 212 7.74 -16.70 -15.25
N GLN A 213 7.81 -15.50 -14.65
CA GLN A 213 7.97 -14.23 -15.33
C GLN A 213 9.12 -13.45 -14.70
N THR A 214 9.98 -12.86 -15.54
CA THR A 214 11.00 -11.93 -15.08
C THR A 214 10.40 -10.56 -14.78
N ASP A 215 10.68 -10.03 -13.60
CA ASP A 215 10.20 -8.71 -13.19
C ASP A 215 11.14 -7.56 -13.58
N VAL A 216 10.77 -6.34 -13.18
CA VAL A 216 11.52 -5.11 -13.45
C VAL A 216 12.90 -5.07 -12.80
N LEU A 217 13.16 -5.92 -11.81
CA LEU A 217 14.45 -6.06 -11.14
C LEU A 217 15.30 -7.18 -11.74
N GLY A 218 14.79 -7.88 -12.77
CA GLY A 218 15.48 -8.98 -13.43
C GLY A 218 15.38 -10.31 -12.70
N ASN A 219 14.53 -10.44 -11.68
CA ASN A 219 14.36 -11.67 -10.92
C ASN A 219 13.13 -12.45 -11.41
N THR A 220 13.14 -13.76 -11.24
CA THR A 220 12.02 -14.64 -11.63
C THR A 220 10.94 -14.66 -10.55
N LEU A 221 9.70 -14.37 -10.93
CA LEU A 221 8.51 -14.47 -10.09
C LEU A 221 7.54 -15.49 -10.67
N ARG A 222 6.91 -16.28 -9.80
CA ARG A 222 5.83 -17.18 -10.17
C ARG A 222 4.50 -16.46 -10.02
N ILE A 223 3.78 -16.26 -11.11
CA ILE A 223 2.50 -15.56 -11.14
C ILE A 223 1.42 -16.39 -11.81
N GLY A 224 0.16 -16.05 -11.52
CA GLY A 224 -0.97 -16.65 -12.22
C GLY A 224 -0.99 -16.31 -13.71
N TYR A 225 -1.34 -17.28 -14.54
CA TYR A 225 -1.35 -17.16 -15.99
C TYR A 225 -2.54 -17.90 -16.60
N LEU A 226 -3.18 -17.26 -17.58
CA LEU A 226 -4.40 -17.79 -18.22
C LEU A 226 -4.17 -18.26 -19.66
N GLY A 227 -3.16 -17.72 -20.36
CA GLY A 227 -2.87 -18.05 -21.77
C GLY A 227 -3.76 -17.40 -22.81
N ILE A 228 -4.06 -16.12 -22.59
CA ILE A 228 -4.73 -15.25 -23.54
C ILE A 228 -3.79 -14.12 -23.94
N ARG A 229 -3.90 -13.67 -25.19
CA ARG A 229 -3.19 -12.50 -25.71
C ARG A 229 -4.18 -11.40 -26.05
N ALA A 230 -3.76 -10.16 -25.84
CA ALA A 230 -4.56 -8.98 -26.18
C ALA A 230 -4.30 -8.57 -27.63
N SER A 231 -5.32 -8.05 -28.31
CA SER A 231 -5.10 -7.34 -29.56
C SER A 231 -4.42 -6.01 -29.27
N THR A 232 -3.21 -5.80 -29.78
CA THR A 232 -2.47 -4.54 -29.61
C THR A 232 -2.85 -3.46 -30.62
N ASP A 233 -3.73 -3.78 -31.57
CA ASP A 233 -4.05 -2.92 -32.71
C ASP A 233 -5.00 -1.79 -32.33
N VAL A 234 -5.79 -1.98 -31.27
CA VAL A 234 -6.76 -1.00 -30.78
C VAL A 234 -6.29 -0.48 -29.42
N VAL A 235 -5.76 0.74 -29.42
CA VAL A 235 -5.45 1.49 -28.19
C VAL A 235 -6.49 2.57 -28.01
N GLU A 236 -7.37 2.38 -27.02
CA GLU A 236 -8.38 3.39 -26.69
C GLU A 236 -7.79 4.43 -25.75
N ARG A 237 -7.98 5.71 -26.09
CA ARG A 237 -7.66 6.83 -25.20
C ARG A 237 -8.94 7.29 -24.52
N ARG A 238 -8.96 7.19 -23.19
CA ARG A 238 -10.06 7.69 -22.37
C ARG A 238 -9.63 8.93 -21.61
N HIS A 239 -10.38 10.01 -21.80
CA HIS A 239 -10.26 11.23 -21.00
C HIS A 239 -11.24 11.17 -19.83
N TYR A 240 -10.82 11.73 -18.70
CA TYR A 240 -11.62 11.81 -17.48
C TYR A 240 -11.86 13.28 -17.13
N GLY A 241 -13.13 13.65 -16.96
CA GLY A 241 -13.49 14.90 -16.31
C GLY A 241 -13.34 14.77 -14.79
N PRO A 242 -13.49 15.87 -14.02
CA PRO A 242 -13.25 15.85 -12.57
C PRO A 242 -14.06 14.78 -11.82
N ALA A 243 -15.36 14.68 -12.07
CA ALA A 243 -16.23 13.71 -11.40
C ALA A 243 -15.89 12.25 -11.79
N SER A 244 -15.67 11.98 -13.09
CA SER A 244 -15.33 10.63 -13.54
C SER A 244 -13.92 10.21 -13.13
N ALA A 245 -12.99 11.16 -13.00
CA ALA A 245 -11.64 10.92 -12.47
C ALA A 245 -11.67 10.54 -10.99
N ILE A 246 -12.46 11.24 -10.17
CA ILE A 246 -12.67 10.89 -8.75
C ILE A 246 -13.30 9.50 -8.64
N ALA A 247 -14.37 9.24 -9.39
CA ALA A 247 -15.03 7.93 -9.38
C ALA A 247 -14.06 6.79 -9.79
N ALA A 248 -13.26 7.01 -10.84
CA ALA A 248 -12.26 6.05 -11.29
C ALA A 248 -11.10 5.88 -10.28
N GLY A 249 -10.65 6.97 -9.65
CA GLY A 249 -9.66 6.95 -8.57
C GLY A 249 -10.15 6.15 -7.36
N THR A 250 -11.39 6.37 -6.93
CA THR A 250 -12.06 5.58 -5.87
C THR A 250 -12.15 4.10 -6.23
N SER A 251 -12.59 3.79 -7.46
CA SER A 251 -12.65 2.40 -7.95
C SER A 251 -11.26 1.74 -7.94
N ARG A 252 -10.22 2.46 -8.38
CA ARG A 252 -8.85 1.98 -8.36
C ARG A 252 -8.34 1.71 -6.95
N THR A 253 -8.59 2.62 -6.00
CA THR A 253 -8.25 2.42 -4.59
C THR A 253 -8.99 1.22 -4.00
N TRP A 254 -10.29 1.09 -4.24
CA TRP A 254 -11.09 -0.05 -3.78
C TRP A 254 -10.58 -1.38 -4.33
N ASN A 255 -10.25 -1.41 -5.61
CA ASN A 255 -9.67 -2.57 -6.26
C ASN A 255 -8.32 -2.94 -5.63
N SER A 256 -7.45 -1.97 -5.36
CA SER A 256 -6.19 -2.21 -4.65
C SER A 256 -6.40 -2.78 -3.24
N ILE A 257 -7.37 -2.27 -2.48
CA ILE A 257 -7.73 -2.81 -1.15
C ILE A 257 -8.21 -4.27 -1.29
N SER A 258 -9.14 -4.54 -2.21
CA SER A 258 -9.67 -5.87 -2.46
C SER A 258 -8.56 -6.86 -2.85
N ASP A 259 -7.67 -6.46 -3.75
CA ASP A 259 -6.60 -7.32 -4.25
C ASP A 259 -5.60 -7.68 -3.13
N GLN A 260 -5.27 -6.70 -2.26
CA GLN A 260 -4.42 -6.93 -1.09
C GLN A 260 -5.10 -7.83 -0.05
N LEU A 261 -6.38 -7.62 0.26
CA LEU A 261 -7.14 -8.47 1.18
C LEU A 261 -7.26 -9.91 0.67
N LYS A 262 -7.57 -10.09 -0.63
CA LYS A 262 -7.60 -11.42 -1.27
C LYS A 262 -6.24 -12.10 -1.20
N PHE A 263 -5.16 -11.36 -1.50
CA PHE A 263 -3.80 -11.86 -1.40
C PHE A 263 -3.46 -12.32 0.03
N MET A 264 -3.71 -11.50 1.05
CA MET A 264 -3.52 -11.87 2.46
C MET A 264 -4.36 -13.09 2.85
N GLY A 265 -5.63 -13.12 2.47
CA GLY A 265 -6.53 -14.25 2.77
C GLY A 265 -6.07 -15.56 2.13
N ARG A 266 -5.44 -15.53 0.95
CA ARG A 266 -4.84 -16.73 0.34
C ARG A 266 -3.54 -17.16 1.00
N LEU A 267 -2.72 -16.20 1.41
CA LEU A 267 -1.49 -16.47 2.15
C LEU A 267 -1.78 -17.22 3.44
N VAL A 268 -2.75 -16.74 4.23
CA VAL A 268 -3.16 -17.38 5.49
C VAL A 268 -3.72 -18.79 5.28
N ARG A 269 -4.37 -19.04 4.14
CA ARG A 269 -4.88 -20.37 3.75
C ARG A 269 -3.83 -21.28 3.11
N GLY A 270 -2.58 -20.83 2.96
CA GLY A 270 -1.51 -21.61 2.33
C GLY A 270 -1.66 -21.79 0.81
N ARG A 271 -2.49 -20.99 0.15
CA ARG A 271 -2.74 -21.06 -1.30
C ARG A 271 -2.03 -19.97 -2.12
N GLY A 272 -1.46 -18.97 -1.44
CA GLY A 272 -0.72 -17.89 -2.09
C GLY A 272 0.77 -18.21 -2.26
N SER A 273 1.37 -17.71 -3.34
CA SER A 273 2.83 -17.73 -3.50
C SER A 273 3.48 -16.77 -2.50
N VAL A 274 4.30 -17.32 -1.59
CA VAL A 274 5.13 -16.52 -0.67
C VAL A 274 6.19 -15.70 -1.42
N ASP A 275 6.51 -16.06 -2.66
CA ASP A 275 7.49 -15.34 -3.49
C ASP A 275 7.01 -13.91 -3.84
N MET A 276 5.71 -13.63 -3.70
CA MET A 276 5.13 -12.30 -3.90
C MET A 276 5.26 -11.40 -2.67
N LEU A 277 5.63 -11.93 -1.50
CA LEU A 277 5.82 -11.12 -0.29
C LEU A 277 7.14 -10.36 -0.38
N GLY A 278 7.05 -9.06 -0.70
CA GLY A 278 8.18 -8.15 -0.63
C GLY A 278 8.39 -7.63 0.79
N GLY A 279 9.60 -7.79 1.31
CA GLY A 279 10.07 -7.11 2.50
C GLY A 279 10.64 -5.71 2.21
N PRO A 280 11.27 -5.07 3.21
CA PRO A 280 11.82 -3.72 3.07
C PRO A 280 12.86 -3.58 1.97
N LEU A 281 13.66 -4.62 1.69
CA LEU A 281 14.71 -4.57 0.66
C LEU A 281 14.09 -4.59 -0.73
N ARG A 282 13.05 -5.40 -0.95
CA ARG A 282 12.31 -5.41 -2.22
C ARG A 282 11.55 -4.11 -2.44
N ILE A 283 10.93 -3.53 -1.41
CA ILE A 283 10.29 -2.20 -1.51
C ILE A 283 11.33 -1.14 -1.89
N PHE A 284 12.52 -1.15 -1.26
CA PHE A 284 13.63 -0.26 -1.60
C PHE A 284 14.06 -0.40 -3.07
N ALA A 285 14.35 -1.63 -3.50
CA ALA A 285 14.80 -1.90 -4.86
C ALA A 285 13.73 -1.54 -5.90
N TYR A 286 12.47 -1.90 -5.67
CA TYR A 286 11.37 -1.60 -6.57
C TYR A 286 11.14 -0.09 -6.69
N THR A 287 11.15 0.63 -5.57
CA THR A 287 11.00 2.09 -5.56
C THR A 287 12.12 2.79 -6.32
N GLY A 288 13.36 2.35 -6.12
CA GLY A 288 14.51 2.87 -6.87
C GLY A 288 14.47 2.53 -8.36
N ALA A 289 14.06 1.32 -8.73
CA ALA A 289 13.87 0.95 -10.14
C ALA A 289 12.82 1.82 -10.83
N VAL A 290 11.68 2.08 -10.17
CA VAL A 290 10.63 2.97 -10.69
C VAL A 290 11.13 4.42 -10.83
N GLY A 291 11.88 4.93 -9.85
CA GLY A 291 12.38 6.31 -9.87
C GLY A 291 13.55 6.56 -10.82
N THR A 292 14.27 5.51 -11.22
CA THR A 292 15.40 5.58 -12.15
C THR A 292 15.07 5.05 -13.54
N ALA A 293 13.86 4.52 -13.75
CA ALA A 293 13.43 3.96 -15.01
C ALA A 293 13.69 4.91 -16.19
N PRO A 294 14.16 4.40 -17.34
CA PRO A 294 14.25 5.20 -18.56
C PRO A 294 12.87 5.75 -18.93
N ALA A 295 12.82 7.00 -19.36
CA ALA A 295 11.62 7.62 -19.93
C ALA A 295 11.83 7.74 -21.44
N PRO A 296 11.56 6.70 -22.24
CA PRO A 296 11.88 6.66 -23.66
C PRO A 296 11.14 7.75 -24.46
N ASP A 297 9.95 8.15 -24.01
CA ASP A 297 9.16 9.22 -24.63
C ASP A 297 9.63 10.64 -24.23
N ALA A 298 10.61 10.75 -23.32
CA ALA A 298 11.11 12.03 -22.85
C ALA A 298 12.15 12.64 -23.82
N GLN A 299 11.72 13.66 -24.55
CA GLN A 299 12.55 14.43 -25.48
C GLN A 299 13.55 15.37 -24.80
N SER A 300 13.45 15.60 -23.49
CA SER A 300 14.35 16.50 -22.74
C SER A 300 14.62 16.00 -21.32
N ALA A 301 15.76 16.42 -20.75
CA ALA A 301 16.13 16.05 -19.38
C ALA A 301 15.10 16.51 -18.32
N PRO A 302 14.54 17.75 -18.37
CA PRO A 302 13.47 18.15 -17.45
C PRO A 302 12.20 17.29 -17.58
N MET A 303 11.84 16.89 -18.80
CA MET A 303 10.67 16.04 -19.03
C MET A 303 10.88 14.62 -18.50
N SER A 304 12.08 14.07 -18.65
CA SER A 304 12.45 12.77 -18.07
C SER A 304 12.35 12.79 -16.54
N LEU A 305 12.85 13.87 -15.90
CA LEU A 305 12.72 14.05 -14.47
C LEU A 305 11.26 14.16 -14.02
N ALA A 306 10.44 14.93 -14.73
CA ALA A 306 9.01 15.05 -14.43
C ALA A 306 8.28 13.70 -14.52
N MET A 307 8.54 12.90 -15.56
CA MET A 307 7.96 11.57 -15.72
C MET A 307 8.38 10.61 -14.59
N ARG A 308 9.63 10.67 -14.15
CA ARG A 308 10.11 9.89 -12.99
C ARG A 308 9.41 10.30 -11.70
N ILE A 309 9.22 11.59 -11.47
CA ILE A 309 8.45 12.09 -10.31
C ILE A 309 7.00 11.61 -10.38
N VAL A 310 6.35 11.68 -11.55
CA VAL A 310 4.99 11.17 -11.76
C VAL A 310 4.91 9.67 -11.45
N ASN A 311 5.89 8.88 -11.90
CA ASN A 311 5.96 7.45 -11.59
C ASN A 311 6.11 7.19 -10.08
N LEU A 312 6.96 7.97 -9.39
CA LEU A 312 7.13 7.88 -7.93
C LEU A 312 5.86 8.31 -7.18
N ILE A 313 5.14 9.33 -7.65
CA ILE A 313 3.85 9.76 -7.08
C ILE A 313 2.79 8.67 -7.26
N ASN A 314 2.71 8.06 -8.46
CA ASN A 314 1.82 6.92 -8.72
C ASN A 314 2.17 5.72 -7.82
N LEU A 315 3.46 5.42 -7.64
CA LEU A 315 3.91 4.39 -6.71
C LEU A 315 3.55 4.75 -5.26
N ALA A 316 3.73 5.99 -4.85
CA ALA A 316 3.37 6.47 -3.52
C ALA A 316 1.88 6.29 -3.25
N ALA A 317 1.00 6.55 -4.23
CA ALA A 317 -0.43 6.28 -4.10
C ALA A 317 -0.73 4.78 -3.88
N LEU A 318 -0.10 3.89 -4.66
CA LEU A 318 -0.27 2.43 -4.50
C LEU A 318 0.22 1.94 -3.14
N LEU A 319 1.40 2.38 -2.71
CA LEU A 319 1.96 2.01 -1.41
C LEU A 319 1.19 2.66 -0.24
N SER A 320 0.63 3.85 -0.44
CA SER A 320 -0.22 4.52 0.55
C SER A 320 -1.47 3.68 0.86
N VAL A 321 -2.13 3.11 -0.17
CA VAL A 321 -3.24 2.16 0.06
C VAL A 321 -2.79 0.95 0.88
N ALA A 322 -1.63 0.37 0.56
CA ALA A 322 -1.09 -0.77 1.29
C ALA A 322 -0.79 -0.44 2.76
N ILE A 323 -0.14 0.69 3.02
CA ILE A 323 0.20 1.13 4.38
C ILE A 323 -1.05 1.48 5.17
N GLY A 324 -2.02 2.17 4.56
CA GLY A 324 -3.32 2.44 5.18
C GLY A 324 -4.07 1.16 5.55
N LEU A 325 -4.08 0.16 4.66
CA LEU A 325 -4.73 -1.12 4.94
C LEU A 325 -4.02 -1.88 6.07
N VAL A 326 -2.68 -1.98 6.02
CA VAL A 326 -1.89 -2.65 7.05
C VAL A 326 -2.09 -1.99 8.41
N ASN A 327 -2.08 -0.65 8.49
CA ASN A 327 -2.29 0.06 9.75
C ASN A 327 -3.70 -0.11 10.32
N LEU A 328 -4.70 -0.48 9.51
CA LEU A 328 -6.04 -0.84 10.00
C LEU A 328 -6.17 -2.29 10.48
N LEU A 329 -5.15 -3.13 10.31
CA LEU A 329 -5.19 -4.50 10.83
C LEU A 329 -5.27 -4.48 12.36
N PRO A 330 -6.00 -5.44 12.96
CA PRO A 330 -6.19 -5.52 14.42
C PRO A 330 -4.93 -6.08 15.10
N VAL A 331 -3.79 -5.41 14.92
CA VAL A 331 -2.50 -5.75 15.50
C VAL A 331 -2.14 -4.64 16.51
N PRO A 332 -1.92 -4.96 17.80
CA PRO A 332 -1.70 -3.99 18.88
C PRO A 332 -0.66 -2.87 18.68
N VAL A 333 0.31 -3.04 17.78
CA VAL A 333 1.36 -2.05 17.49
C VAL A 333 0.95 -1.08 16.37
N LEU A 334 -0.16 -1.38 15.69
CA LEU A 334 -0.73 -0.59 14.60
C LEU A 334 -1.98 0.14 15.07
N ASP A 335 -2.42 1.15 14.32
CA ASP A 335 -3.62 1.94 14.64
C ASP A 335 -4.87 1.07 14.83
N GLY A 336 -5.04 0.04 14.01
CA GLY A 336 -6.14 -0.91 14.10
C GLY A 336 -6.16 -1.70 15.42
N GLY A 337 -5.01 -1.89 16.06
CA GLY A 337 -4.92 -2.43 17.42
C GLY A 337 -5.51 -1.50 18.47
N HIS A 338 -5.21 -0.20 18.39
CA HIS A 338 -5.83 0.81 19.25
C HIS A 338 -7.34 0.93 18.99
N LEU A 339 -7.76 0.88 17.73
CA LEU A 339 -9.19 0.83 17.37
C LEU A 339 -9.89 -0.39 17.98
N LEU A 340 -9.23 -1.55 18.01
CA LEU A 340 -9.76 -2.75 18.67
C LEU A 340 -9.93 -2.53 20.18
N TYR A 341 -8.97 -1.89 20.84
CA TYR A 341 -9.07 -1.56 22.27
C TYR A 341 -10.20 -0.58 22.55
N TYR A 342 -10.39 0.43 21.70
CA TYR A 342 -11.51 1.37 21.81
C TYR A 342 -12.86 0.72 21.53
N ALA A 343 -12.93 -0.23 20.59
CA ALA A 343 -14.14 -1.01 20.35
C ALA A 343 -14.50 -1.86 21.58
N PHE A 344 -13.50 -2.47 22.23
CA PHE A 344 -13.70 -3.18 23.50
C PHE A 344 -14.18 -2.25 24.62
N GLU A 345 -13.58 -1.08 24.77
CA GLU A 345 -13.98 -0.08 25.77
C GLU A 345 -15.40 0.42 25.52
N ALA A 346 -15.77 0.70 24.27
CA ALA A 346 -17.13 1.11 23.91
C ALA A 346 -18.17 0.02 24.22
N ALA A 347 -17.81 -1.26 24.05
CA ALA A 347 -18.70 -2.39 24.34
C ALA A 347 -18.83 -2.70 25.84
N THR A 348 -17.76 -2.53 26.61
CA THR A 348 -17.70 -2.93 28.03
C THR A 348 -17.85 -1.76 29.01
N GLY A 349 -17.77 -0.52 28.52
CA GLY A 349 -17.76 0.70 29.33
C GLY A 349 -16.49 0.89 30.16
N LYS A 350 -15.47 0.03 30.00
CA LYS A 350 -14.21 0.07 30.76
C LYS A 350 -13.01 -0.09 29.82
N PRO A 351 -11.94 0.71 30.00
CA PRO A 351 -10.74 0.53 29.21
C PRO A 351 -10.08 -0.81 29.52
N LEU A 352 -9.34 -1.34 28.53
CA LEU A 352 -8.52 -2.53 28.72
C LEU A 352 -7.44 -2.23 29.77
N SER A 353 -7.18 -3.16 30.70
CA SER A 353 -6.14 -2.93 31.72
C SER A 353 -4.76 -2.72 31.10
N ASP A 354 -3.93 -1.88 31.72
CA ASP A 354 -2.59 -1.55 31.22
C ASP A 354 -1.72 -2.80 30.99
N ASN A 355 -1.84 -3.81 31.88
CA ASN A 355 -1.15 -5.08 31.73
C ASN A 355 -1.55 -5.83 30.45
N MET A 356 -2.84 -5.82 30.11
CA MET A 356 -3.33 -6.44 28.88
C MET A 356 -2.91 -5.65 27.64
N GLN A 357 -2.92 -4.32 27.69
CA GLN A 357 -2.43 -3.48 26.59
C GLN A 357 -0.94 -3.71 26.34
N LEU A 358 -0.12 -3.75 27.41
CA LEU A 358 1.31 -4.06 27.34
C LEU A 358 1.58 -5.47 26.82
N ALA A 359 0.81 -6.46 27.27
CA ALA A 359 0.91 -7.83 26.76
C ALA A 359 0.55 -7.88 25.26
N GLY A 360 -0.54 -7.23 24.87
CA GLY A 360 -0.95 -7.08 23.48
C GLY A 360 0.14 -6.44 22.63
N PHE A 361 0.72 -5.32 23.09
CA PHE A 361 1.83 -4.65 22.42
C PHE A 361 3.04 -5.58 22.23
N LYS A 362 3.44 -6.32 23.26
CA LYS A 362 4.56 -7.30 23.17
C LYS A 362 4.28 -8.40 22.14
N VAL A 363 3.07 -8.95 22.13
CA VAL A 363 2.64 -9.97 21.15
C VAL A 363 2.63 -9.38 19.74
N GLY A 364 2.04 -8.21 19.55
CA GLY A 364 2.01 -7.52 18.26
C GLY A 364 3.42 -7.20 17.75
N LEU A 365 4.31 -6.74 18.62
CA LEU A 365 5.70 -6.43 18.29
C LEU A 365 6.45 -7.70 17.88
N ALA A 366 6.31 -8.79 18.65
CA ALA A 366 6.91 -10.07 18.31
C ALA A 366 6.42 -10.60 16.96
N LEU A 367 5.13 -10.44 16.65
CA LEU A 367 4.55 -10.81 15.36
C LEU A 367 5.14 -9.98 14.21
N ILE A 368 5.20 -8.65 14.36
CA ILE A 368 5.77 -7.76 13.32
C ILE A 368 7.26 -8.05 13.11
N LEU A 369 8.04 -8.24 14.18
CA LEU A 369 9.46 -8.58 14.07
C LEU A 369 9.67 -9.94 13.38
N SER A 370 8.84 -10.93 13.71
CA SER A 370 8.90 -12.25 13.07
C SER A 370 8.58 -12.16 11.58
N LEU A 371 7.54 -11.39 11.22
CA LEU A 371 7.18 -11.13 9.83
C LEU A 371 8.29 -10.38 9.10
N MET A 372 8.94 -9.41 9.75
CA MET A 372 10.05 -8.66 9.17
C MET A 372 11.27 -9.55 8.91
N VAL A 373 11.61 -10.46 9.83
CA VAL A 373 12.67 -11.46 9.62
C VAL A 373 12.32 -12.39 8.46
N PHE A 374 11.08 -12.91 8.44
CA PHE A 374 10.60 -13.76 7.36
C PHE A 374 10.64 -13.06 5.99
N ALA A 375 10.13 -11.83 5.91
CA ALA A 375 10.11 -11.04 4.69
C ALA A 375 11.52 -10.68 4.22
N THR A 376 12.43 -10.36 5.15
CA THR A 376 13.84 -10.11 4.84
C THR A 376 14.51 -11.37 4.30
N PHE A 377 14.26 -12.53 4.90
CA PHE A 377 14.76 -13.80 4.38
C PHE A 377 14.23 -14.09 2.98
N ASN A 378 12.95 -13.81 2.74
CA ASN A 378 12.33 -13.94 1.43
C ASN A 378 12.97 -12.99 0.40
N ASP A 379 13.27 -11.75 0.79
CA ASP A 379 13.99 -10.79 -0.05
C ASP A 379 15.39 -11.31 -0.42
N LEU A 380 16.15 -11.85 0.54
CA LEU A 380 17.48 -12.40 0.28
C LEU A 380 17.44 -13.58 -0.70
N ARG A 381 16.42 -14.45 -0.59
CA ARG A 381 16.18 -15.53 -1.54
C ARG A 381 15.85 -14.98 -2.92
N TYR A 382 14.94 -14.00 -2.98
CA TYR A 382 14.52 -13.35 -4.21
C TYR A 382 15.69 -12.68 -4.95
N PHE A 383 16.66 -12.10 -4.24
CA PHE A 383 17.88 -11.53 -4.84
C PHE A 383 18.97 -12.56 -5.16
N GLY A 384 18.72 -13.87 -4.97
CA GLY A 384 19.69 -14.93 -5.30
C GLY A 384 20.95 -14.92 -4.44
N LEU A 385 20.89 -14.35 -3.21
CA LEU A 385 22.06 -14.28 -2.33
C LEU A 385 22.60 -15.69 -2.01
N PHE A 386 21.71 -16.64 -1.71
CA PHE A 386 22.11 -18.00 -1.35
C PHE A 386 22.79 -18.75 -2.51
N GLU A 387 22.31 -18.57 -3.74
CA GLU A 387 22.93 -19.14 -4.94
C GLU A 387 24.30 -18.50 -5.23
N SER A 388 24.41 -17.19 -4.97
CA SER A 388 25.68 -16.47 -5.11
C SER A 388 26.71 -16.98 -4.09
N ILE A 389 26.29 -17.26 -2.86
CA ILE A 389 27.15 -17.83 -1.81
C ILE A 389 27.53 -19.27 -2.16
N SER A 390 26.59 -20.12 -2.61
CA SER A 390 26.92 -21.50 -2.97
C SER A 390 27.94 -21.59 -4.10
N ARG A 391 27.87 -20.67 -5.09
CA ARG A 391 28.85 -20.56 -6.18
C ARG A 391 30.25 -20.11 -5.75
N LEU A 392 30.39 -19.49 -4.56
CA LEU A 392 31.71 -19.11 -4.02
C LEU A 392 32.43 -20.27 -3.33
N PHE A 393 31.68 -21.30 -2.92
CA PHE A 393 32.20 -22.49 -2.23
C PHE A 393 32.22 -23.75 -3.10
N SER A 394 31.72 -23.67 -4.33
CA SER A 394 31.85 -24.68 -5.40
C SER A 394 32.92 -24.27 -6.39
#